data_AF-A0A7K3WSW6-F1
#
_entry.id   AF-A0A7K3WSW6-F1
#
_cell.length_a   1.000
_cell.length_b   1.000
_cell.length_c   1.000
_cell.angle_alpha   90.00
_cell.angle_beta   90.00
_cell.angle_gamma   90.00
#
_symmetry.space_group_name_H-M   'P 1'
#
loop_
_entity.id
_entity.type
_entity.pdbx_description
1 polymer ?
#
loop_
_entity_poly.entity_id
_entity_poly.type
_entity_poly.pdbx_seq_one_letter_code
_entity_poly.pdbx_strand_id
1 'polypeptide(L)'
;MDTLKEIFKVIRKSENTTGKTAMYALKDLGLLTERHTQSRYNEDYSILFDEDNLIKLRLTDEFTSILVYYFFYRLNNRFPFAITTAWCLGKCYGYPIENGILGLLELYSEDDEVQQQLLFSLSSITDVRKNYEKNLFSIKNLLIAENKPKVTDYVRDRFPEWNV
;
A
#
# COMPACT_ATOMS: atom_id res chain seq x y z
N MET A 1 3.05 -27.98 -2.38
CA MET A 1 2.75 -26.94 -1.37
C MET A 1 1.56 -26.15 -1.89
N ASP A 2 0.52 -25.97 -1.09
CA ASP A 2 -0.72 -25.34 -1.55
C ASP A 2 -0.63 -23.82 -1.32
N THR A 3 -0.31 -23.07 -2.37
CA THR A 3 -0.08 -21.62 -2.35
C THR A 3 -1.20 -20.87 -1.63
N LEU A 4 -2.45 -21.27 -1.85
CA LEU A 4 -3.61 -20.63 -1.24
C LEU A 4 -3.64 -20.83 0.28
N LYS A 5 -3.32 -22.04 0.75
CA LYS A 5 -3.27 -22.33 2.20
C LYS A 5 -2.20 -21.51 2.91
N GLU A 6 -1.04 -21.35 2.29
CA GLU A 6 0.04 -20.53 2.86
C GLU A 6 -0.35 -19.04 2.90
N ILE A 7 -0.94 -18.50 1.83
CA ILE A 7 -1.43 -17.11 1.83
C ILE A 7 -2.46 -16.89 2.93
N PHE A 8 -3.45 -17.79 3.06
CA PHE A 8 -4.46 -17.65 4.12
C PHE A 8 -3.89 -17.77 5.53
N LYS A 9 -2.86 -18.60 5.72
CA LYS A 9 -2.15 -18.70 7.00
C LYS A 9 -1.50 -17.35 7.38
N VAL A 10 -0.85 -16.69 6.43
CA VAL A 10 -0.23 -15.38 6.65
C VAL A 10 -1.30 -14.29 6.86
N ILE A 11 -2.41 -14.33 6.11
CA ILE A 11 -3.56 -13.43 6.33
C ILE A 11 -4.04 -13.56 7.78
N ARG A 12 -4.37 -14.77 8.25
CA ARG A 12 -4.81 -15.01 9.64
C ARG A 12 -3.79 -14.53 10.68
N LYS A 13 -2.50 -14.72 10.40
CA LYS A 13 -1.42 -14.23 11.28
C LYS A 13 -1.42 -12.70 11.35
N SER A 14 -1.66 -12.03 10.23
CA SER A 14 -1.69 -10.56 10.14
C SER A 14 -2.96 -9.93 10.73
N GLU A 15 -4.06 -10.68 10.90
CA GLU A 15 -5.32 -10.22 11.52
C GLU A 15 -5.20 -10.00 13.03
N ASN A 16 -4.13 -10.50 13.66
CA ASN A 16 -3.90 -10.22 15.07
C ASN A 16 -3.66 -8.71 15.27
N THR A 17 -4.36 -8.13 16.25
CA THR A 17 -4.38 -6.68 16.48
C THR A 17 -3.19 -6.17 17.27
N THR A 18 -2.34 -7.07 17.78
CA THR A 18 -1.18 -6.71 18.62
C THR A 18 0.09 -7.45 18.21
N GLY A 19 1.23 -6.77 18.40
CA GLY A 19 2.56 -7.37 18.28
C GLY A 19 3.20 -7.29 16.90
N LYS A 20 4.54 -7.31 16.90
CA LYS A 20 5.38 -7.23 15.69
C LYS A 20 5.10 -8.34 14.68
N THR A 21 4.71 -9.52 15.17
CA THR A 21 4.37 -10.69 14.36
C THR A 21 3.24 -10.44 13.35
N ALA A 22 2.22 -9.67 13.74
CA ALA A 22 1.10 -9.34 12.85
C ALA A 22 1.51 -8.34 11.77
N MET A 23 2.28 -7.32 12.15
CA MET A 23 2.83 -6.33 11.24
C MET A 23 3.80 -6.96 10.22
N TYR A 24 4.65 -7.90 10.67
CA TYR A 24 5.56 -8.63 9.78
C TYR A 24 4.82 -9.53 8.80
N ALA A 25 3.78 -10.23 9.26
CA ALA A 25 2.92 -11.01 8.37
C ALA A 25 2.27 -10.11 7.30
N LEU A 26 1.80 -8.92 7.68
CA LEU A 26 1.23 -7.96 6.73
C LEU A 26 2.29 -7.46 5.72
N LYS A 27 3.50 -7.15 6.20
CA LYS A 27 4.64 -6.76 5.36
C LYS A 27 4.99 -7.86 4.36
N ASP A 28 5.03 -9.12 4.80
CA ASP A 28 5.29 -10.28 3.95
C ASP A 28 4.24 -10.41 2.82
N LEU A 29 2.95 -10.17 3.12
CA LEU A 29 1.91 -10.12 2.08
C LEU A 29 2.16 -9.01 1.06
N GLY A 30 2.62 -7.84 1.50
CA GLY A 30 3.03 -6.73 0.62
C GLY A 30 4.20 -7.11 -0.28
N LEU A 31 5.22 -7.79 0.26
CA LEU A 31 6.39 -8.25 -0.48
C LEU A 31 6.04 -9.34 -1.50
N LEU A 32 5.16 -10.29 -1.15
CA LEU A 32 4.63 -11.27 -2.10
C LEU A 32 3.95 -10.58 -3.28
N THR A 33 3.16 -9.55 -2.99
CA THR A 33 2.44 -8.77 -4.00
C THR A 33 3.39 -8.00 -4.91
N GLU A 34 4.37 -7.28 -4.35
CA GLU A 34 5.37 -6.52 -5.11
C GLU A 34 6.15 -7.44 -6.06
N ARG A 35 6.62 -8.57 -5.53
CA ARG A 35 7.43 -9.51 -6.32
C ARG A 35 6.66 -10.04 -7.52
N HIS A 36 5.35 -10.26 -7.36
CA HIS A 36 4.48 -10.67 -8.45
C HIS A 36 4.25 -9.56 -9.46
N THR A 37 3.77 -8.39 -9.01
CA THR A 37 3.37 -7.28 -9.89
C THR A 37 4.55 -6.67 -10.64
N GLN A 38 5.76 -6.76 -10.10
CA GLN A 38 6.99 -6.29 -10.76
C GLN A 38 7.82 -7.42 -11.40
N SER A 39 7.34 -8.67 -11.35
CA SER A 39 8.03 -9.85 -11.88
C SER A 39 9.47 -10.04 -11.36
N ARG A 40 9.73 -9.68 -10.10
CA ARG A 40 11.07 -9.69 -9.46
C ARG A 40 11.45 -11.02 -8.81
N TYR A 41 11.10 -12.13 -9.44
CA TYR A 41 11.39 -13.48 -8.90
C TYR A 41 12.87 -13.87 -8.91
N ASN A 42 13.73 -13.07 -9.56
CA ASN A 42 15.16 -13.35 -9.74
C ASN A 42 16.06 -12.44 -8.87
N GLU A 43 15.47 -11.53 -8.09
CA GLU A 43 16.19 -10.65 -7.16
C GLU A 43 16.28 -11.29 -5.77
N ASP A 44 17.30 -10.90 -4.99
CA ASP A 44 17.58 -11.44 -3.65
C ASP A 44 16.58 -10.89 -2.60
N TYR A 45 15.29 -11.09 -2.84
CA TYR A 45 14.17 -10.74 -1.97
C TYR A 45 14.13 -11.57 -0.68
N SER A 46 14.92 -12.65 -0.63
CA SER A 46 15.02 -13.60 0.47
C SER A 46 15.23 -12.92 1.83
N ILE A 47 16.07 -11.88 1.86
CA ILE A 47 16.40 -11.13 3.08
C ILE A 47 15.28 -10.22 3.61
N LEU A 48 14.26 -9.95 2.79
CA LEU A 48 13.19 -9.02 3.15
C LEU A 48 12.00 -9.71 3.83
N PHE A 49 11.83 -11.01 3.59
CA PHE A 49 10.75 -11.82 4.17
C PHE A 49 11.07 -12.20 5.61
N ASP A 50 10.06 -12.12 6.47
CA ASP A 50 10.15 -12.61 7.85
C ASP A 50 9.80 -14.12 7.93
N GLU A 51 9.20 -14.68 6.87
CA GLU A 51 8.88 -16.12 6.73
C GLU A 51 9.58 -16.77 5.52
N ASP A 52 10.54 -17.66 5.78
CA ASP A 52 11.35 -18.35 4.76
C ASP A 52 10.53 -19.15 3.74
N ASN A 53 9.39 -19.74 4.18
CA ASN A 53 8.48 -20.51 3.32
C ASN A 53 7.85 -19.65 2.22
N LEU A 54 7.76 -18.33 2.40
CA LEU A 54 7.17 -17.42 1.43
C LEU A 54 8.12 -17.04 0.29
N ILE A 55 9.44 -17.21 0.50
CA ILE A 55 10.47 -16.84 -0.48
C ILE A 55 10.26 -17.56 -1.81
N LYS A 56 9.78 -18.81 -1.80
CA LYS A 56 9.59 -19.59 -3.05
C LYS A 56 8.18 -19.50 -3.62
N LEU A 57 7.26 -18.80 -2.94
CA LEU A 57 5.85 -18.77 -3.30
C LEU A 57 5.59 -17.84 -4.50
N ARG A 58 5.03 -18.38 -5.58
CA ARG A 58 4.62 -17.60 -6.75
C ARG A 58 3.12 -17.32 -6.69
N LEU A 59 2.76 -16.04 -6.74
CA LEU A 59 1.37 -15.62 -6.86
C LEU A 59 0.90 -15.74 -8.31
N THR A 60 -0.42 -15.86 -8.45
CA THR A 60 -1.17 -15.66 -9.68
C THR A 60 -1.93 -14.33 -9.56
N ASP A 61 -2.45 -13.81 -10.67
CA ASP A 61 -3.27 -12.59 -10.67
C ASP A 61 -4.52 -12.73 -9.75
N GLU A 62 -5.07 -13.94 -9.67
CA GLU A 62 -6.18 -14.26 -8.75
C GLU A 62 -5.77 -14.06 -7.29
N PHE A 63 -4.61 -14.59 -6.88
CA PHE A 63 -4.13 -14.43 -5.51
C PHE A 63 -3.74 -12.98 -5.20
N THR A 64 -3.17 -12.27 -6.16
CA THR A 64 -2.90 -10.84 -5.99
C THR A 64 -4.20 -10.04 -5.84
N SER A 65 -5.25 -10.36 -6.61
CA SER A 65 -6.57 -9.75 -6.45
C SER A 65 -7.14 -9.97 -5.05
N ILE A 66 -7.00 -11.17 -4.49
CA ILE A 66 -7.40 -11.48 -3.11
C ILE A 66 -6.65 -10.58 -2.10
N LEU A 67 -5.34 -10.40 -2.29
CA LEU A 67 -4.53 -9.56 -1.40
C LEU A 67 -4.92 -8.08 -1.51
N VAL A 68 -5.20 -7.59 -2.72
CA VAL A 68 -5.72 -6.23 -2.94
C VAL A 68 -7.03 -6.02 -2.17
N TYR A 69 -8.01 -6.92 -2.33
CA TYR A 69 -9.28 -6.84 -1.60
C TYR A 69 -9.08 -6.90 -0.08
N TYR A 70 -8.16 -7.74 0.38
CA TYR A 70 -7.81 -7.84 1.79
C TYR A 70 -7.24 -6.52 2.35
N PHE A 71 -6.31 -5.87 1.64
CA PHE A 71 -5.75 -4.59 2.07
C PHE A 71 -6.82 -3.49 2.13
N PHE A 72 -7.71 -3.42 1.14
CA PHE A 72 -8.86 -2.50 1.16
C PHE A 72 -9.81 -2.80 2.32
N TYR A 73 -10.15 -4.07 2.55
CA TYR A 73 -11.01 -4.47 3.66
C TYR A 73 -10.44 -4.01 5.00
N ARG A 74 -9.14 -4.22 5.24
CA ARG A 74 -8.47 -3.80 6.48
C ARG A 74 -8.53 -2.30 6.71
N LEU A 75 -8.24 -1.50 5.67
CA LEU A 75 -8.24 -0.04 5.77
C LEU A 75 -9.67 0.50 5.97
N ASN A 76 -10.65 -0.04 5.25
CA ASN A 76 -12.05 0.35 5.43
C ASN A 76 -12.58 0.07 6.85
N ASN A 77 -12.11 -1.02 7.47
CA ASN A 77 -12.50 -1.41 8.83
C ASN A 77 -11.55 -0.86 9.91
N ARG A 78 -10.62 0.03 9.55
CA ARG A 78 -9.67 0.69 10.46
C ARG A 78 -8.92 -0.28 11.39
N PHE A 79 -8.48 -1.41 10.84
CA PHE A 79 -7.66 -2.35 11.59
C PHE A 79 -6.29 -1.74 11.96
N PRO A 80 -5.64 -2.21 13.04
CA PRO A 80 -4.28 -1.80 13.38
C PRO A 80 -3.30 -1.96 12.21
N PHE A 81 -2.21 -1.20 12.27
CA PHE A 81 -1.16 -1.15 11.23
C PHE A 81 -1.67 -0.58 9.90
N ALA A 82 -2.51 0.45 9.96
CA ALA A 82 -3.07 1.13 8.79
C ALA A 82 -1.98 1.66 7.84
N ILE A 83 -0.90 2.24 8.37
CA ILE A 83 0.24 2.72 7.57
C ILE A 83 0.86 1.57 6.77
N THR A 84 1.17 0.44 7.44
CA THR A 84 1.71 -0.75 6.76
C THR A 84 0.74 -1.29 5.72
N THR A 85 -0.57 -1.29 6.02
CA THR A 85 -1.59 -1.75 5.07
C THR A 85 -1.68 -0.82 3.84
N ALA A 86 -1.62 0.49 4.04
CA ALA A 86 -1.56 1.47 2.96
C ALA A 86 -0.31 1.26 2.11
N TRP A 87 0.85 1.01 2.72
CA TRP A 87 2.09 0.70 2.02
C TRP A 87 1.96 -0.55 1.13
N CYS A 88 1.24 -1.58 1.59
CA CYS A 88 0.98 -2.78 0.79
C CYS A 88 0.19 -2.47 -0.50
N LEU A 89 -0.73 -1.51 -0.49
CA LEU A 89 -1.46 -1.10 -1.70
C LEU A 89 -0.51 -0.52 -2.76
N GLY A 90 0.53 0.21 -2.35
CA GLY A 90 1.57 0.74 -3.25
C GLY A 90 2.39 -0.35 -3.94
N LYS A 91 2.31 -1.59 -3.47
CA LYS A 91 2.96 -2.77 -4.09
C LYS A 91 2.10 -3.44 -5.16
N CYS A 92 0.87 -2.99 -5.36
CA CYS A 92 -0.08 -3.55 -6.31
C CYS A 92 0.06 -2.89 -7.69
N TYR A 93 1.28 -2.86 -8.25
CA TYR A 93 1.57 -2.17 -9.52
C TYR A 93 0.73 -2.70 -10.68
N GLY A 94 0.24 -1.79 -11.53
CA GLY A 94 -0.55 -2.13 -12.71
C GLY A 94 -2.00 -2.54 -12.44
N TYR A 95 -2.43 -2.58 -11.17
CA TYR A 95 -3.83 -2.84 -10.82
C TYR A 95 -4.64 -1.53 -10.83
N PRO A 96 -5.88 -1.53 -11.38
CA PRO A 96 -6.75 -0.36 -11.45
C PRO A 96 -7.43 -0.09 -10.09
N ILE A 97 -6.65 0.35 -9.09
CA ILE A 97 -7.09 0.53 -7.70
C ILE A 97 -7.11 2.00 -7.25
N GLU A 98 -6.85 2.94 -8.16
CA GLU A 98 -6.67 4.37 -7.89
C GLU A 98 -7.89 4.97 -7.18
N ASN A 99 -9.09 4.71 -7.71
CA ASN A 99 -10.33 5.21 -7.12
C ASN A 99 -10.56 4.65 -5.70
N GLY A 100 -10.13 3.41 -5.46
CA GLY A 100 -10.17 2.82 -4.12
C GLY A 100 -9.25 3.56 -3.16
N ILE A 101 -8.03 3.89 -3.58
CA ILE A 101 -7.08 4.66 -2.76
C ILE A 101 -7.60 6.08 -2.49
N LEU A 102 -8.22 6.73 -3.48
CA LEU A 102 -8.84 8.05 -3.30
C LEU A 102 -9.94 8.01 -2.23
N GLY A 103 -10.82 7.01 -2.25
CA GLY A 103 -11.83 6.83 -1.19
C GLY A 103 -11.23 6.56 0.19
N LEU A 104 -10.09 5.87 0.25
CA LEU A 104 -9.37 5.68 1.51
C LEU A 104 -8.71 6.97 2.02
N LEU A 105 -8.24 7.86 1.15
CA LEU A 105 -7.72 9.17 1.56
C LEU A 105 -8.80 10.01 2.25
N GLU A 106 -10.03 9.98 1.73
CA GLU A 106 -11.18 10.61 2.38
C GLU A 106 -11.49 9.95 3.74
N LEU A 107 -11.47 8.61 3.81
CA LEU A 107 -11.73 7.88 5.05
C LEU A 107 -10.71 8.18 6.15
N TYR A 108 -9.46 8.46 5.78
CA TYR A 108 -8.34 8.75 6.69
C TYR A 108 -7.97 10.23 6.72
N SER A 109 -8.91 11.14 6.45
CA SER A 109 -8.67 12.61 6.39
C SER A 109 -8.00 13.19 7.65
N GLU A 110 -8.15 12.54 8.81
CA GLU A 110 -7.56 12.97 10.08
C GLU A 110 -6.29 12.21 10.50
N ASP A 111 -5.82 11.23 9.70
CA ASP A 111 -4.62 10.46 9.97
C ASP A 111 -3.52 10.81 8.95
N ASP A 112 -2.69 11.79 9.31
CA ASP A 112 -1.63 12.32 8.46
C ASP A 112 -0.66 11.22 7.98
N GLU A 113 -0.32 10.25 8.83
CA GLU A 113 0.66 9.21 8.51
C GLU A 113 0.08 8.20 7.50
N VAL A 114 -1.17 7.78 7.69
CA VAL A 114 -1.84 6.89 6.74
C VAL A 114 -2.06 7.60 5.40
N GLN A 115 -2.46 8.87 5.42
CA GLN A 115 -2.61 9.66 4.19
C GLN A 115 -1.31 9.77 3.41
N GLN A 116 -0.21 10.13 4.07
CA GLN A 116 1.10 10.22 3.42
C GLN A 116 1.47 8.89 2.76
N GLN A 117 1.20 7.77 3.43
CA GLN A 117 1.50 6.45 2.88
C GLN A 117 0.56 6.05 1.73
N LEU A 118 -0.72 6.44 1.76
CA LEU A 118 -1.66 6.23 0.67
C LEU A 118 -1.30 7.10 -0.55
N LEU A 119 -0.89 8.36 -0.34
CA LEU A 119 -0.40 9.25 -1.41
C LEU A 119 0.86 8.69 -2.07
N PHE A 120 1.81 8.21 -1.27
CA PHE A 120 2.99 7.52 -1.79
C PHE A 120 2.59 6.29 -2.61
N SER A 121 1.65 5.50 -2.10
CA SER A 121 1.16 4.30 -2.79
C SER A 121 0.45 4.62 -4.10
N LEU A 122 -0.35 5.69 -4.14
CA LEU A 122 -1.00 6.17 -5.36
C LEU A 122 0.05 6.59 -6.40
N SER A 123 1.13 7.23 -5.96
CA SER A 123 2.22 7.63 -6.85
C SER A 123 3.00 6.45 -7.40
N SER A 124 3.14 5.34 -6.66
CA SER A 124 3.88 4.18 -7.15
C SER A 124 3.09 3.38 -8.19
N ILE A 125 1.76 3.36 -8.11
CA ILE A 125 0.92 2.57 -9.01
C ILE A 125 0.41 3.35 -10.23
N THR A 126 0.44 4.68 -10.19
CA THR A 126 0.06 5.52 -11.33
C THR A 126 1.28 5.99 -12.09
N ASP A 127 1.14 6.15 -13.41
CA ASP A 127 2.11 6.85 -14.23
C ASP A 127 2.03 8.34 -13.88
N VAL A 128 2.76 8.73 -12.82
CA VAL A 128 2.57 9.96 -12.04
C VAL A 128 2.36 11.18 -12.94
N ARG A 129 3.08 11.30 -14.06
CA ARG A 129 2.97 12.47 -14.96
C ARG A 129 1.59 12.71 -15.59
N LYS A 130 0.78 11.69 -15.88
CA LYS A 130 -0.49 11.88 -16.61
C LYS A 130 -1.68 12.23 -15.71
N ASN A 131 -1.66 11.80 -14.45
CA ASN A 131 -2.78 11.97 -13.53
C ASN A 131 -2.47 12.95 -12.40
N TYR A 132 -1.21 13.40 -12.24
CA TYR A 132 -0.86 14.41 -11.23
C TYR A 132 -1.64 15.70 -11.44
N GLU A 133 -1.71 16.26 -12.66
CA GLU A 133 -2.46 17.49 -12.92
C GLU A 133 -3.96 17.37 -12.57
N LYS A 134 -4.55 16.18 -12.75
CA LYS A 134 -5.96 15.91 -12.47
C LYS A 134 -6.23 15.69 -10.99
N ASN A 135 -5.31 15.02 -10.29
CA ASN A 135 -5.42 14.72 -8.86
C ASN A 135 -4.86 15.83 -7.97
N LEU A 136 -3.99 16.70 -8.47
CA LEU A 136 -3.44 17.85 -7.74
C LEU A 136 -4.56 18.82 -7.34
N PHE A 137 -5.62 18.94 -8.13
CA PHE A 137 -6.77 19.76 -7.77
C PHE A 137 -7.54 19.18 -6.57
N SER A 138 -7.81 17.87 -6.58
CA SER A 138 -8.49 17.19 -5.45
C SER A 138 -7.60 17.12 -4.20
N ILE A 139 -6.30 16.83 -4.37
CA ILE A 139 -5.31 16.78 -3.29
C ILE A 139 -5.07 18.19 -2.73
N LYS A 140 -4.89 19.23 -3.58
CA LYS A 140 -4.81 20.62 -3.10
C LYS A 140 -6.09 21.06 -2.41
N ASN A 141 -7.27 20.69 -2.89
CA ASN A 141 -8.52 21.04 -2.22
C ASN A 141 -8.69 20.33 -0.86
N LEU A 142 -8.26 19.08 -0.73
CA LEU A 142 -8.20 18.38 0.57
C LEU A 142 -7.18 19.05 1.52
N LEU A 143 -6.03 19.46 1.00
CA LEU A 143 -4.96 20.12 1.77
C LEU A 143 -5.29 21.58 2.16
N ILE A 144 -6.02 22.31 1.31
CA ILE A 144 -6.45 23.69 1.53
C ILE A 144 -7.69 23.75 2.44
N ALA A 145 -8.61 22.79 2.34
CA ALA A 145 -9.81 22.74 3.18
C ALA A 145 -9.50 22.55 4.67
N GLU A 146 -8.35 21.97 5.02
CA GLU A 146 -7.99 21.67 6.41
C GLU A 146 -6.86 22.52 7.00
N ASN A 147 -6.26 23.47 6.26
CA ASN A 147 -5.19 24.32 6.79
C ASN A 147 -4.04 23.52 7.45
N LYS A 148 -3.69 22.34 6.91
CA LYS A 148 -2.66 21.43 7.47
C LYS A 148 -1.29 21.66 6.80
N PRO A 149 -0.39 22.49 7.36
CA PRO A 149 0.88 22.88 6.73
C PRO A 149 1.88 21.72 6.51
N LYS A 150 1.78 20.64 7.30
CA LYS A 150 2.80 19.57 7.32
C LYS A 150 2.86 18.72 6.05
N VAL A 151 1.73 18.46 5.39
CA VAL A 151 1.71 17.63 4.17
C VAL A 151 2.21 18.44 2.97
N THR A 152 1.86 19.73 2.90
CA THR A 152 2.42 20.67 1.91
C THR A 152 3.93 20.81 2.04
N ASP A 153 4.46 20.93 3.25
CA ASP A 153 5.90 20.99 3.47
C ASP A 153 6.60 19.66 3.09
N TYR A 154 6.00 18.50 3.43
CA TYR A 154 6.55 17.20 3.06
C TYR A 154 6.63 16.96 1.55
N VAL A 155 5.57 17.29 0.81
CA VAL A 155 5.55 17.16 -0.67
C VAL A 155 6.54 18.13 -1.29
N ARG A 156 6.59 19.37 -0.79
CA ARG A 156 7.52 20.41 -1.26
C ARG A 156 8.98 20.01 -1.05
N ASP A 157 9.30 19.45 0.11
CA ASP A 157 10.67 19.12 0.49
C ASP A 157 11.19 17.86 -0.20
N ARG A 158 10.30 16.92 -0.55
CA ARG A 158 10.69 15.63 -1.14
C ARG A 158 10.59 15.57 -2.67
N PHE A 159 9.80 16.46 -3.27
CA PHE A 159 9.62 16.59 -4.72
C PHE A 159 9.73 18.06 -5.14
N PRO A 160 10.92 18.68 -4.97
CA PRO A 160 11.11 20.11 -5.21
C PRO A 160 10.79 20.53 -6.65
N GLU A 161 10.95 19.63 -7.63
CA GLU A 161 10.66 19.83 -9.05
C GLU A 161 9.16 19.95 -9.39
N TRP A 162 8.29 19.75 -8.41
CA TRP A 162 6.83 19.88 -8.55
C TRP A 162 6.29 21.23 -8.05
N ASN A 163 7.17 22.10 -7.54
CA ASN A 163 6.83 23.48 -7.17
C ASN A 163 7.05 24.40 -8.38
N VAL A 164 6.11 24.38 -9.33
CA VAL A 164 6.04 25.32 -10.47
C VAL A 164 4.80 26.17 -10.35
#